data_AF-A0A6G9YGI6-F1
#
_entry.id   AF-A0A6G9YGI6-F1
#
_cell.length_a   1.000
_cell.length_b   1.000
_cell.length_c   1.000
_cell.angle_alpha   90.00
_cell.angle_beta   90.00
_cell.angle_gamma   90.00
#
_symmetry.space_group_name_H-M   'P 1'
#
loop_
_entity.id
_entity.type
_entity.pdbx_description
1 polymer ?
#
loop_
_entity_poly.entity_id
_entity_poly.type
_entity_poly.pdbx_seq_one_letter_code
_entity_poly.pdbx_strand_id
1 'polypeptide(L)'
;MPAVRKWAFNQGFYNLFLAIGTLVGVVLVRSAPAAGWALVVMGCGSMLAAAVVLVAGDRHFVRAAAIQGVFPLLTLLAALAER
;
A
#
# COMPACT_ATOMS: atom_id res chain seq x y z
N MET A 1 3.43 12.61 -23.63
CA MET A 1 4.88 12.41 -23.44
C MET A 1 5.17 10.92 -23.23
N PRO A 2 5.84 10.24 -24.19
CA PRO A 2 6.08 8.79 -24.13
C PRO A 2 6.86 8.33 -22.88
N ALA A 3 7.69 9.20 -22.31
CA ALA A 3 8.41 8.92 -21.06
C ALA A 3 7.44 8.68 -19.89
N VAL A 4 6.47 9.57 -19.65
CA VAL A 4 5.50 9.47 -18.54
C VAL A 4 4.74 8.13 -18.56
N ARG A 5 4.43 7.60 -19.74
CA ARG A 5 3.77 6.30 -19.91
C ARG A 5 4.63 5.15 -19.39
N LYS A 6 5.93 5.14 -19.69
CA LYS A 6 6.86 4.11 -19.22
C LYS A 6 7.06 4.17 -17.69
N TRP A 7 7.19 5.38 -17.15
CA TRP A 7 7.28 5.59 -15.70
C TRP A 7 6.02 5.13 -14.97
N ALA A 8 4.84 5.50 -15.45
CA ALA A 8 3.57 5.06 -14.87
C ALA A 8 3.38 3.54 -14.93
N PHE A 9 3.80 2.90 -16.02
CA PHE A 9 3.79 1.44 -16.14
C PHE A 9 4.67 0.78 -15.09
N ASN A 10 5.92 1.25 -14.94
CA ASN A 10 6.84 0.73 -13.93
C ASN A 10 6.32 0.94 -12.50
N GLN A 11 5.72 2.10 -12.22
CA GLN A 11 5.09 2.39 -10.94
C GLN A 11 3.95 1.43 -10.61
N GLY A 12 3.19 1.01 -11.62
CA GLY A 12 2.18 -0.04 -11.47
C GLY A 12 2.76 -1.37 -10.98
N PHE A 13 3.93 -1.77 -11.49
CA PHE A 13 4.61 -2.99 -11.03
C PHE A 13 5.17 -2.87 -9.61
N TYR A 14 5.72 -1.73 -9.23
CA TYR A 14 6.11 -1.49 -7.82
C TYR A 14 4.92 -1.66 -6.87
N ASN A 15 3.77 -1.06 -7.22
CA ASN A 15 2.55 -1.19 -6.43
C ASN A 15 2.02 -2.64 -6.42
N LEU A 16 2.13 -3.37 -7.53
CA LEU A 16 1.76 -4.78 -7.62
C LEU A 16 2.62 -5.67 -6.70
N PHE A 17 3.93 -5.52 -6.74
CA PHE A 17 4.83 -6.31 -5.87
C PHE A 17 4.62 -5.99 -4.39
N LEU A 18 4.36 -4.72 -4.07
CA LEU A 18 4.01 -4.32 -2.72
C LEU A 18 2.70 -4.97 -2.26
N ALA A 19 1.67 -4.99 -3.12
CA ALA A 19 0.41 -5.66 -2.83
C ALA A 19 0.58 -7.17 -2.62
N ILE A 20 1.40 -7.83 -3.44
CA ILE A 20 1.74 -9.25 -3.26
C ILE A 20 2.39 -9.48 -1.90
N GLY A 21 3.38 -8.66 -1.51
CA GLY A 21 4.03 -8.75 -0.20
C GLY A 21 3.04 -8.57 0.96
N THR A 22 2.11 -7.62 0.86
CA THR A 22 1.04 -7.43 1.84
C THR A 22 0.12 -8.65 1.93
N LEU A 23 -0.30 -9.22 0.80
CA LEU A 23 -1.14 -10.43 0.78
C LEU A 23 -0.44 -11.65 1.38
N VAL A 24 0.87 -11.82 1.12
CA VAL A 24 1.67 -12.84 1.81
C VAL A 24 1.65 -12.61 3.32
N GLY A 25 1.77 -11.36 3.77
CA GLY A 25 1.63 -11.00 5.19
C GLY A 25 0.29 -11.43 5.78
N VAL A 26 -0.82 -11.19 5.06
CA VAL A 26 -2.17 -11.61 5.48
C VAL A 26 -2.26 -13.13 5.65
N VAL A 27 -1.71 -13.91 4.71
CA VAL A 27 -1.69 -15.37 4.80
C VAL A 27 -0.88 -15.85 6.01
N LEU A 28 0.23 -15.17 6.31
CA LEU A 28 1.13 -15.52 7.41
C LEU A 28 0.66 -15.03 8.79
N VAL A 29 -0.35 -14.16 8.87
CA VAL A 29 -0.72 -13.49 10.13
C VAL A 29 -1.09 -14.45 11.26
N ARG A 30 -1.61 -15.64 10.93
CA ARG A 30 -2.00 -16.67 11.90
C ARG A 30 -0.91 -17.73 12.15
N SER A 31 -0.16 -18.11 11.12
CA SER A 31 0.84 -19.18 11.20
C SER A 31 2.23 -18.69 11.64
N ALA A 32 2.59 -17.46 11.27
CA ALA A 32 3.83 -16.80 11.64
C ALA A 32 3.56 -15.32 11.98
N PRO A 33 2.91 -15.03 13.12
CA PRO A 33 2.34 -13.70 13.38
C PRO A 33 3.33 -12.54 13.30
N ALA A 34 4.56 -12.72 13.78
CA ALA A 34 5.59 -11.68 13.71
C ALA A 34 5.93 -11.30 12.24
N ALA A 35 6.11 -12.31 11.37
CA ALA A 35 6.38 -12.09 9.95
C ALA A 35 5.15 -11.54 9.22
N GLY A 36 3.97 -12.11 9.49
CA GLY A 36 2.71 -11.69 8.88
C GLY A 36 2.39 -10.23 9.17
N TRP A 37 2.42 -9.83 10.45
CA TRP A 37 2.20 -8.44 10.83
C TRP A 37 3.27 -7.49 10.33
N ALA A 38 4.54 -7.89 10.31
CA ALA A 38 5.61 -7.06 9.76
C ALA A 38 5.36 -6.71 8.28
N LEU A 39 4.98 -7.71 7.46
CA LEU A 39 4.66 -7.52 6.04
C LEU A 39 3.40 -6.68 5.83
N VAL A 40 2.32 -6.95 6.58
CA VAL A 40 1.06 -6.17 6.50
C VAL A 40 1.30 -4.72 6.86
N VAL A 41 1.93 -4.45 8.02
CA VAL A 41 2.16 -3.09 8.49
C VAL A 41 3.11 -2.34 7.55
N MET A 42 4.20 -2.97 7.12
CA MET A 42 5.14 -2.33 6.20
C MET A 42 4.49 -2.01 4.85
N GLY A 43 3.76 -2.96 4.26
CA GLY A 43 3.13 -2.78 2.96
C GLY A 43 2.01 -1.75 2.99
N CYS A 44 1.06 -1.89 3.93
CA CYS A 44 -0.04 -0.93 4.08
C CYS A 44 0.47 0.45 4.51
N GLY A 45 1.41 0.52 5.43
CA GLY A 45 2.03 1.77 5.88
C GLY A 45 2.70 2.52 4.73
N SER A 46 3.43 1.79 3.88
CA SER A 46 4.09 2.35 2.70
C SER A 46 3.10 2.89 1.66
N MET A 47 2.02 2.15 1.37
CA MET A 47 0.97 2.61 0.44
C MET A 47 0.24 3.86 0.97
N LEU A 48 -0.05 3.90 2.28
CA LEU A 48 -0.69 5.03 2.92
C LEU A 48 0.23 6.27 2.90
N ALA A 49 1.51 6.12 3.25
CA ALA A 49 2.50 7.19 3.15
C ALA A 49 2.63 7.71 1.70
N ALA A 50 2.68 6.80 0.72
CA ALA A 50 2.70 7.18 -0.69
C ALA A 50 1.43 7.91 -1.13
N ALA A 51 0.25 7.55 -0.62
CA ALA A 51 -0.99 8.26 -0.90
C ALA A 51 -0.95 9.71 -0.38
N VAL A 52 -0.40 9.91 0.82
CA VAL A 52 -0.18 11.25 1.39
C VAL A 52 0.77 12.07 0.52
N VAL A 53 1.92 11.50 0.15
CA VAL A 53 2.89 12.16 -0.74
C VAL A 53 2.26 12.54 -2.08
N LEU A 54 1.43 11.66 -2.65
CA LEU A 54 0.78 11.87 -3.93
C LEU A 54 -0.18 13.07 -3.91
N VAL A 55 -1.04 13.18 -2.88
CA VAL A 55 -1.96 14.33 -2.73
C VAL A 55 -1.22 15.61 -2.36
N ALA A 56 -0.18 15.50 -1.53
CA ALA A 56 0.65 16.65 -1.15
C ALA A 56 1.40 17.24 -2.36
N GLY A 57 1.82 16.38 -3.29
CA GLY A 57 2.49 16.80 -4.53
C GLY A 57 1.55 17.44 -5.54
N ASP A 58 0.38 16.84 -5.80
CA ASP A 58 -0.64 17.41 -6.68
C ASP A 58 -2.05 16.91 -6.32
N ARG A 59 -2.94 17.87 -6.04
CA ARG A 59 -4.33 17.64 -5.62
C ARG A 59 -5.17 16.97 -6.70
N HIS A 60 -4.77 17.01 -7.97
CA HIS A 60 -5.46 16.27 -9.04
C HIS A 60 -5.39 14.75 -8.85
N PHE A 61 -4.45 14.25 -8.05
CA PHE A 61 -4.31 12.82 -7.76
C PHE A 61 -5.13 12.32 -6.56
N VAL A 62 -6.01 13.12 -5.97
CA VAL A 62 -6.84 12.70 -4.82
C VAL A 62 -7.57 11.37 -5.07
N ARG A 63 -8.12 11.17 -6.27
CA ARG A 63 -8.78 9.89 -6.61
C ARG A 63 -7.80 8.71 -6.61
N ALA A 64 -6.60 8.89 -7.18
CA ALA A 64 -5.59 7.85 -7.23
C ALA A 64 -5.06 7.52 -5.82
N ALA A 65 -4.84 8.55 -5.00
CA ALA A 65 -4.45 8.41 -3.60
C ALA A 65 -5.50 7.68 -2.78
N ALA A 66 -6.80 7.98 -2.98
CA ALA A 66 -7.88 7.27 -2.32
C ALA A 66 -7.91 5.78 -2.69
N ILE A 67 -7.77 5.46 -3.99
CA ILE A 67 -7.75 4.06 -4.46
C ILE A 67 -6.60 3.27 -3.83
N GLN A 68 -5.39 3.84 -3.75
CA GLN A 68 -4.25 3.13 -3.18
C GLN A 68 -4.16 3.22 -1.65
N GLY A 69 -4.84 4.16 -1.00
CA GLY A 69 -4.66 4.46 0.43
C GLY A 69 -5.80 4.00 1.35
N VAL A 70 -7.04 3.90 0.87
CA VAL A 70 -8.20 3.57 1.71
C VAL A 70 -8.13 2.16 2.28
N PHE A 71 -7.89 1.15 1.44
CA PHE A 71 -7.74 -0.24 1.91
C PHE A 71 -6.60 -0.38 2.91
N PRO A 72 -5.38 0.12 2.63
CA PRO A 72 -4.30 0.14 3.63
C PRO A 72 -4.65 0.78 4.95
N LEU A 73 -5.34 1.93 4.93
CA LEU A 73 -5.77 2.60 6.15
C LEU A 73 -6.70 1.70 6.98
N LEU A 74 -7.72 1.13 6.34
CA LEU A 74 -8.66 0.22 7.02
C LEU A 74 -7.95 -1.00 7.59
N THR A 75 -7.01 -1.59 6.85
CA THR A 75 -6.21 -2.73 7.32
C THR A 75 -5.38 -2.36 8.54
N LEU A 76 -4.71 -1.20 8.54
CA LEU A 76 -3.93 -0.75 9.70
C LEU A 76 -4.81 -0.44 10.92
N LEU A 77 -5.99 0.14 10.71
CA LEU A 77 -6.95 0.38 11.80
C LEU A 77 -7.46 -0.93 12.40
N ALA A 78 -7.83 -1.90 11.56
CA ALA A 78 -8.22 -3.24 12.02
C ALA A 78 -7.05 -3.93 12.75
N ALA A 79 -5.84 -3.84 12.23
CA ALA A 79 -4.62 -4.38 12.85
C ALA A 79 -4.35 -3.80 14.24
N LEU A 80 -4.66 -2.52 14.45
CA LEU A 80 -4.54 -1.86 15.75
C LEU A 80 -5.65 -2.27 16.72
N ALA A 81 -6.85 -2.54 16.21
CA ALA A 81 -8.00 -2.95 17.04
C ALA A 81 -7.92 -4.42 17.49
N GLU A 82 -7.21 -5.27 16.75
CA GLU A 82 -7.01 -6.70 17.07
C GLU A 82 -5.81 -6.98 18.00
N ARG A 83 -5.04 -5.94 18.38
CA ARG A 83 -3.90 -6.03 19.30
C ARG A 83 -4.30 -5.67 20.72
#